data_AF-X1C034-F1
#
_entry.id   AF-X1C034-F1
#
_cell.length_a   1.000
_cell.length_b   1.000
_cell.length_c   1.000
_cell.angle_alpha   90.00
_cell.angle_beta   90.00
_cell.angle_gamma   90.00
#
_symmetry.space_group_name_H-M   'P 1'
#
loop_
_entity.id
_entity.type
_entity.pdbx_description
1 polymer ?
#
loop_
_entity_poly.entity_id
_entity_poly.type
_entity_poly.pdbx_seq_one_letter_code
_entity_poly.pdbx_strand_id
1 'polypeptide(L)' 'KEREYRAYAGTCVDLANKATNDEDKKHLLAMAEAWLGLADRVQRPVPEPDTSALHPALRGKFGWVS' A
#
# COMPACT_ATOMS: atom_id res chain seq x y z
N LYS A 1 -7.81 -6.10 -4.08
CA LYS A 1 -7.36 -4.74 -3.73
C LYS A 1 -6.13 -4.30 -4.51
N GLU A 2 -4.96 -4.93 -4.37
CA GLU A 2 -3.74 -4.60 -5.13
C GLU A 2 -3.96 -4.53 -6.66
N ARG A 3 -4.53 -5.60 -7.24
CA ARG A 3 -4.83 -5.68 -8.68
C ARG A 3 -5.77 -4.57 -9.16
N GLU A 4 -6.74 -4.18 -8.33
CA GLU A 4 -7.70 -3.11 -8.66
C GLU A 4 -7.01 -1.74 -8.67
N TYR A 5 -6.12 -1.48 -7.70
CA TYR A 5 -5.33 -0.25 -7.68
C TYR A 5 -4.40 -0.15 -8.90
N ARG A 6 -3.78 -1.26 -9.31
CA ARG A 6 -3.00 -1.27 -10.57
C ARG A 6 -3.86 -1.05 -11.81
N ALA A 7 -5.08 -1.58 -11.83
CA ALA A 7 -6.02 -1.34 -12.93
C ALA A 7 -6.42 0.15 -13.02
N TYR A 8 -6.70 0.80 -11.89
CA TYR A 8 -7.00 2.24 -11.86
C TYR A 8 -5.79 3.09 -12.29
N ALA A 9 -4.58 2.74 -11.87
CA ALA A 9 -3.37 3.39 -12.36
C ALA A 9 -3.23 3.26 -13.88
N GLY A 10 -3.49 2.08 -14.45
CA GLY A 10 -3.49 1.85 -15.89
C GLY A 10 -4.48 2.75 -16.62
N THR A 11 -5.72 2.82 -16.14
CA THR A 11 -6.75 3.73 -16.72
C THR A 11 -6.32 5.19 -16.69
N CYS A 12 -5.68 5.66 -15.61
CA CYS A 12 -5.17 7.01 -15.52
C CYS A 12 -4.06 7.28 -16.55
N VAL A 13 -3.15 6.33 -16.78
CA VAL A 13 -2.11 6.45 -17.82
C VAL A 13 -2.72 6.46 -19.22
N ASP A 14 -3.70 5.62 -19.50
CA ASP A 14 -4.38 5.58 -20.79
C ASP A 14 -5.11 6.90 -21.08
N LEU A 15 -5.73 7.49 -20.07
CA LEU A 15 -6.33 8.83 -20.16
C LEU A 15 -5.27 9.91 -20.36
N ALA A 16 -4.13 9.83 -19.65
CA ALA A 16 -3.03 10.79 -19.79
C ALA A 16 -2.43 10.77 -21.20
N ASN A 17 -2.36 9.59 -21.83
CA ASN A 17 -1.89 9.44 -23.20
C ASN A 17 -2.86 10.01 -24.24
N LYS A 18 -4.16 10.08 -23.92
CA LYS A 18 -5.19 10.66 -24.78
C LYS A 18 -5.43 12.15 -24.53
N ALA A 19 -4.95 12.67 -23.41
CA ALA A 19 -5.09 14.08 -23.06
C ALA A 19 -4.27 14.97 -24.00
N THR A 20 -4.90 16.00 -24.55
CA THR A 20 -4.27 17.01 -25.40
C THR A 20 -3.72 18.20 -24.60
N ASN A 21 -4.10 18.29 -23.32
CA ASN A 21 -3.66 19.31 -22.38
C ASN A 21 -2.58 18.75 -21.46
N ASP A 22 -1.45 19.45 -21.37
CA ASP A 22 -0.31 19.07 -20.54
C ASP A 22 -0.63 19.13 -19.04
N GLU A 23 -1.51 20.03 -18.60
CA GLU A 23 -1.93 20.10 -17.18
C GLU A 23 -2.76 18.87 -16.80
N ASP A 24 -3.71 18.49 -17.65
CA ASP A 24 -4.53 17.29 -17.43
C ASP A 24 -3.68 16.03 -17.46
N LYS A 25 -2.71 15.97 -18.38
CA LYS A 25 -1.74 14.88 -18.45
C LYS A 25 -0.93 14.75 -17.15
N LYS A 26 -0.43 15.86 -16.61
CA LYS A 26 0.29 15.86 -15.32
C LYS A 26 -0.60 15.40 -14.17
N HIS A 27 -1.85 15.88 -14.09
CA HIS A 27 -2.78 15.43 -13.05
C HIS A 27 -3.10 13.94 -13.16
N LEU A 28 -3.35 13.43 -14.36
CA LEU A 28 -3.64 12.02 -14.60
C LEU A 28 -2.45 11.13 -14.24
N LEU A 29 -1.22 11.55 -14.56
CA LEU A 29 -0.01 10.83 -14.17
C LEU A 29 0.19 10.83 -12.65
N ALA A 30 -0.01 11.96 -11.98
CA ALA A 30 0.08 12.02 -10.51
C ALA A 30 -0.96 11.11 -9.82
N MET A 31 -2.18 11.02 -10.38
CA MET A 31 -3.18 10.07 -9.90
C MET A 31 -2.76 8.61 -10.13
N ALA A 32 -2.17 8.29 -11.28
CA ALA A 32 -1.65 6.95 -11.55
C ALA A 32 -0.56 6.55 -10.53
N GLU A 33 0.36 7.46 -10.22
CA GLU A 33 1.41 7.24 -9.21
C GLU A 33 0.82 7.01 -7.80
N ALA A 34 -0.20 7.78 -7.42
CA ALA A 34 -0.88 7.59 -6.14
C ALA A 34 -1.54 6.21 -6.03
N TRP A 35 -2.19 5.74 -7.10
CA TRP A 35 -2.78 4.39 -7.15
C TRP A 35 -1.73 3.29 -7.06
N LEU A 36 -0.58 3.45 -7.72
CA LEU A 36 0.54 2.50 -7.61
C LEU A 36 1.11 2.47 -6.19
N GLY A 37 1.29 3.63 -5.56
CA GLY A 37 1.73 3.70 -4.16
C GLY A 37 0.78 2.98 -3.20
N LEU A 38 -0.54 3.00 -3.46
CA LEU A 38 -1.51 2.21 -2.70
C LEU A 38 -1.42 0.72 -3.00
N ALA A 39 -1.23 0.33 -4.27
CA ALA A 39 -1.01 -1.06 -4.65
C ALA A 39 0.21 -1.64 -3.94
N ASP A 40 1.31 -0.91 -3.91
CA ASP A 40 2.56 -1.33 -3.27
C ASP A 40 2.43 -1.45 -1.76
N ARG A 41 1.64 -0.58 -1.11
CA ARG A 41 1.34 -0.69 0.33
C ARG A 41 0.49 -1.91 0.68
N VAL A 42 -0.40 -2.31 -0.22
CA VAL A 42 -1.19 -3.54 -0.04
C VAL A 42 -0.37 -4.79 -0.33
N GLN A 43 0.57 -4.71 -1.26
CA GLN A 43 1.46 -5.81 -1.59
C GLN A 43 2.55 -6.00 -0.54
N ARG A 44 3.09 -4.93 0.03
CA ARG A 44 4.07 -5.03 1.11
C ARG A 44 3.36 -5.66 2.32
N PRO A 45 3.75 -6.88 2.73
CA PRO A 45 3.39 -7.32 4.06
C PRO A 45 4.02 -6.28 5.00
N VAL A 46 3.18 -5.58 5.76
CA VAL A 46 3.64 -4.90 6.97
C VAL A 46 4.42 -5.97 7.72
N PRO A 47 5.73 -5.78 8.01
CA PRO A 47 6.41 -6.72 8.87
C PRO A 47 5.57 -6.76 10.15
N GLU A 48 5.01 -7.93 10.45
CA GLU A 48 4.36 -8.15 11.73
C GLU A 48 5.34 -7.62 12.79
N PRO A 49 4.89 -6.84 13.79
CA PRO A 49 5.78 -6.43 14.85
C PRO A 49 6.37 -7.72 15.41
N ASP A 50 7.67 -7.90 15.20
CA ASP A 50 8.40 -9.12 15.48
C ASP A 50 8.15 -9.43 16.96
N THR A 51 7.19 -10.30 17.27
CA THR A 51 6.93 -10.72 18.65
C THR A 51 8.12 -11.51 19.19
N SER A 52 9.08 -11.85 18.33
CA SER A 52 10.40 -12.37 18.67
C SER A 52 11.28 -11.34 19.41
N ALA A 53 10.91 -10.05 19.40
CA ALA A 53 11.51 -9.01 20.24
C ALA A 53 10.84 -8.88 21.62
N LEU A 54 9.90 -9.76 22.00
CA LEU A 54 9.55 -9.93 23.40
C LEU A 54 10.70 -10.63 24.14
N HIS A 55 11.49 -9.80 24.82
CA HIS A 55 12.48 -10.24 25.79
C HIS A 55 11.87 -11.32 26.71
N PRO A 56 12.52 -12.48 26.92
CA PRO A 56 11.97 -13.62 27.67
C PRO A 56 11.55 -13.31 29.12
N ALA A 57 11.86 -12.13 29.64
CA ALA A 57 11.45 -11.64 30.95
C ALA A 57 9.95 -11.29 31.06
N LEU A 58 9.21 -11.12 29.96
CA LEU A 58 7.77 -10.81 29.98
C LEU A 58 6.86 -12.05 29.86
N ARG A 59 7.44 -13.24 29.65
CA ARG A 59 6.71 -14.52 29.55
C ARG A 59 6.19 -15.06 30.89
N GLY A 60 6.55 -14.44 32.02
CA GLY A 60 6.33 -14.99 33.36
C GLY A 60 5.22 -14.36 34.20
N LYS A 61 4.41 -13.42 33.69
CA LYS A 61 3.56 -12.59 34.58
C LYS A 61 2.06 -12.52 34.28
N PHE A 62 1.54 -13.42 33.46
CA PHE A 62 0.09 -13.67 33.44
C PHE A 62 -0.17 -15.14 33.78
N GLY A 63 -0.24 -15.38 35.09
CA GLY A 63 -0.73 -16.64 35.64
C GLY A 63 -2.18 -16.85 35.27
N TRP A 64 -2.46 -17.98 34.64
CA TRP A 64 -3.79 -18.60 34.71
C TRP A 64 -3.77 -19.50 35.92
N VAL A 65 -4.45 -19.04 36.98
CA VAL A 65 -4.86 -19.90 38.10
C VAL A 65 -6.33 -20.24 37.91
N SER A 66 -6.64 -21.51 38.15
CA SER A 66 -7.94 -22.18 38.21
C SER A 66 -8.42 -22.84 36.93
#